data_AF-A0A7S0UFI9-F1
#
_entry.id   AF-A0A7S0UFI9-F1
#
_cell.length_a   1.000
_cell.length_b   1.000
_cell.length_c   1.000
_cell.angle_alpha   90.00
_cell.angle_beta   90.00
_cell.angle_gamma   90.00
#
_symmetry.space_group_name_H-M   'P 1'
#
loop_
_entity.id
_entity.type
_entity.pdbx_description
1 polymer ?
#
loop_
_entity_poly.entity_id
_entity_poly.type
_entity_poly.pdbx_seq_one_letter_code
_entity_poly.pdbx_strand_id
1 'polypeptide(L)'
;DIVDQWNSAGNEMAVLTTYMTNLADKNYDSIRHKSRTLVRSIMCDYEYEWTGIMRHIKFNLQPQFSSKVEGSPQLHPFWAAGFSFGRGHFVVSIPYDHYLPFVFQGEEILQTIRGFTYGYDFYAPMRNVAFHIYAMNENKEARENIPKFTENESFFGKEVKSQSYSRLIGISGTRGRPKDYFHLEE
;
A
#
# COMPACT_ATOMS: atom_id res chain seq x y z
N ASP A 1 16.69 11.06 9.54
CA ASP A 1 15.95 11.24 8.26
C ASP A 1 14.50 10.79 8.40
N ILE A 2 14.15 9.51 8.19
CA ILE A 2 12.75 9.07 8.29
C ILE A 2 12.18 9.19 9.71
N VAL A 3 12.99 8.92 10.73
CA VAL A 3 12.62 9.12 12.15
C VAL A 3 12.33 10.59 12.44
N ASP A 4 13.13 11.51 11.91
CA ASP A 4 12.92 12.96 12.11
C ASP A 4 11.64 13.42 11.39
N GLN A 5 11.38 12.90 10.18
CA GLN A 5 10.14 13.13 9.46
C GLN A 5 8.93 12.58 10.24
N TRP A 6 9.04 11.38 10.83
CA TRP A 6 7.97 10.82 11.66
C TRP A 6 7.73 11.67 12.92
N ASN A 7 8.80 12.08 13.61
CA ASN A 7 8.70 12.96 14.78
C ASN A 7 8.04 14.31 14.44
N SER A 8 8.32 14.88 13.26
CA SER A 8 7.70 16.15 12.86
C SER A 8 6.23 16.03 12.46
N ALA A 9 5.68 14.82 12.33
CA ALA A 9 4.23 14.63 12.23
C ALA A 9 3.50 14.93 13.55
N GLY A 10 4.20 14.84 14.69
CA GLY A 10 3.62 15.14 16.01
C GLY A 10 2.45 14.23 16.40
N ASN A 11 2.38 13.02 15.84
CA ASN A 11 1.26 12.10 16.00
C ASN A 11 1.79 10.69 16.31
N GLU A 12 1.45 10.17 17.49
CA GLU A 12 1.87 8.84 17.96
C GLU A 12 1.33 7.71 17.06
N MET A 13 0.16 7.94 16.47
CA MET A 13 -0.53 7.01 15.56
C MET A 13 -0.16 7.24 14.09
N ALA A 14 0.88 8.04 13.80
CA ALA A 14 1.32 8.30 12.44
C ALA A 14 1.96 7.07 11.80
N VAL A 15 1.59 6.81 10.55
CA VAL A 15 2.25 5.86 9.67
C VAL A 15 2.69 6.59 8.40
N LEU A 16 4.00 6.75 8.25
CA LEU A 16 4.62 7.32 7.04
C LEU A 16 4.66 6.24 5.97
N THR A 17 3.92 6.43 4.88
CA THR A 17 3.70 5.38 3.88
C THR A 17 3.52 5.97 2.50
N THR A 18 4.03 5.28 1.47
CA THR A 18 3.87 5.67 0.07
C THR A 18 4.37 4.59 -0.88
N TYR A 19 4.02 4.65 -2.16
CA TYR A 19 4.78 3.92 -3.18
C TYR A 19 6.11 4.64 -3.42
N MET A 20 7.21 3.92 -3.17
CA MET A 20 8.56 4.44 -3.36
C MET A 20 8.80 4.88 -4.80
N THR A 21 9.61 5.91 -5.00
CA THR A 21 10.03 6.30 -6.35
C THR A 21 10.86 5.21 -7.01
N ASN A 22 10.67 5.02 -8.32
CA ASN A 22 11.44 4.05 -9.08
C ASN A 22 12.91 4.47 -9.12
N LEU A 23 13.83 3.54 -8.84
CA LEU A 23 15.27 3.80 -8.90
C LEU A 23 15.70 4.27 -10.31
N ALA A 24 15.02 3.77 -11.35
CA ALA A 24 15.29 4.14 -12.74
C ALA A 24 14.98 5.62 -13.07
N ASP A 25 14.17 6.31 -12.26
CA ASP A 25 13.78 7.71 -12.50
C ASP A 25 14.91 8.71 -12.22
N LYS A 26 16.12 8.23 -11.90
CA LYS A 26 17.34 9.03 -11.62
C LYS A 26 17.16 10.06 -10.51
N ASN A 27 16.14 9.91 -9.66
CA ASN A 27 15.89 10.76 -8.49
C ASN A 27 16.78 10.41 -7.29
N TYR A 28 17.77 9.53 -7.47
CA TYR A 28 18.74 9.12 -6.46
C TYR A 28 20.14 9.66 -6.78
N ASP A 29 20.80 10.26 -5.79
CA ASP A 29 22.21 10.64 -5.80
C ASP A 29 23.04 9.47 -5.27
N SER A 30 23.73 8.76 -6.16
CA SER A 30 24.52 7.58 -5.81
C SER A 30 25.79 7.88 -5.04
N ILE A 31 26.24 9.14 -5.02
CA ILE A 31 27.44 9.57 -4.28
C ILE A 31 27.03 9.96 -2.85
N ARG A 32 25.92 10.70 -2.72
CA ARG A 32 25.43 11.17 -1.40
C ARG A 32 24.47 10.21 -0.72
N HIS A 33 24.04 9.15 -1.41
CA HIS A 33 23.02 8.20 -0.96
C HIS A 33 21.71 8.88 -0.52
N LYS A 34 21.25 9.88 -1.29
CA LYS A 34 20.08 10.71 -0.96
C LYS A 34 19.17 10.92 -2.18
N SER A 35 17.91 11.26 -1.92
CA SER A 35 17.04 11.79 -2.96
C SER A 35 17.60 13.10 -3.53
N ARG A 36 17.55 13.25 -4.86
CA ARG A 36 17.89 14.48 -5.58
C ARG A 36 16.79 15.52 -5.50
N THR A 37 15.57 15.10 -5.20
CA THR A 37 14.39 15.96 -5.14
C THR A 37 13.76 15.91 -3.75
N LEU A 38 13.06 16.98 -3.40
CA LEU A 38 12.14 17.03 -2.25
C LEU A 38 10.71 16.66 -2.66
N VAL A 39 10.55 16.07 -3.85
CA VAL A 39 9.25 15.61 -4.31
C VAL A 39 8.88 14.37 -3.50
N ARG A 40 7.64 14.34 -3.04
CA ARG A 40 7.07 13.21 -2.31
C ARG A 40 6.02 12.52 -3.16
N SER A 41 6.01 11.20 -3.09
CA SER A 41 4.97 10.38 -3.66
C SER A 41 3.70 10.48 -2.79
N ILE A 42 2.62 11.05 -3.34
CA ILE A 42 1.32 11.15 -2.67
C ILE A 42 0.38 10.13 -3.29
N MET A 43 -0.35 9.42 -2.43
CA MET A 43 -1.39 8.47 -2.86
C MET A 43 -2.76 9.06 -2.52
N CYS A 44 -3.48 9.50 -3.54
CA CYS A 44 -4.89 9.89 -3.43
C CYS A 44 -5.69 9.57 -4.71
N ASP A 45 -5.12 8.76 -5.60
CA ASP A 45 -5.81 8.18 -6.75
C ASP A 45 -6.11 6.71 -6.50
N TYR A 46 -7.24 6.24 -7.01
CA TYR A 46 -7.60 4.83 -6.95
C TYR A 46 -8.35 4.41 -8.21
N GLU A 47 -8.21 3.14 -8.56
CA GLU A 47 -8.92 2.52 -9.64
C GLU A 47 -9.52 1.19 -9.20
N TYR A 48 -10.30 0.58 -10.08
CA TYR A 48 -10.74 -0.78 -9.89
C TYR A 48 -9.89 -1.71 -10.71
N GLU A 49 -9.26 -2.67 -10.04
CA GLU A 49 -8.59 -3.78 -10.71
C GLU A 49 -9.59 -4.88 -11.07
N TRP A 50 -9.35 -5.51 -12.22
CA TRP A 50 -10.14 -6.57 -12.81
C TRP A 50 -11.60 -6.17 -13.10
N THR A 51 -12.39 -7.14 -13.56
CA THR A 51 -13.80 -6.97 -13.90
C THR A 51 -14.65 -8.07 -13.24
N GLY A 52 -15.98 -7.90 -13.28
CA GLY A 52 -16.91 -8.90 -12.75
C GLY A 52 -16.86 -9.06 -11.22
N ILE A 53 -16.97 -10.30 -10.75
CA ILE A 53 -17.13 -10.61 -9.32
C ILE A 53 -15.88 -10.39 -8.47
N MET A 54 -14.70 -10.33 -9.08
CA MET A 54 -13.42 -10.11 -8.40
C MET A 54 -12.92 -8.66 -8.53
N ARG A 55 -13.76 -7.74 -9.02
CA ARG A 55 -13.43 -6.32 -9.16
C ARG A 55 -13.21 -5.69 -7.78
N HIS A 56 -12.02 -5.17 -7.52
CA HIS A 56 -11.63 -4.61 -6.21
C HIS A 56 -10.83 -3.31 -6.35
N ILE A 57 -10.72 -2.55 -5.26
CA ILE A 57 -9.98 -1.27 -5.25
C ILE A 57 -8.48 -1.55 -5.28
N LYS A 58 -7.77 -0.78 -6.10
CA LYS A 58 -6.33 -0.67 -6.14
C LYS A 58 -5.95 0.80 -6.05
N PHE A 59 -4.94 1.13 -5.26
CA PHE A 59 -4.43 2.50 -5.16
C PHE A 59 -3.42 2.81 -6.26
N ASN A 60 -3.32 4.10 -6.56
CA ASN A 60 -2.39 4.66 -7.53
C ASN A 60 -1.63 5.84 -6.90
N LEU A 61 -0.47 6.13 -7.48
CA LEU A 61 0.26 7.35 -7.20
C LEU A 61 -0.32 8.52 -8.00
N GLN A 62 -0.35 9.69 -7.37
CA GLN A 62 -0.43 10.93 -8.12
C GLN A 62 0.89 11.20 -8.86
N PRO A 63 0.86 11.96 -9.97
CA PRO A 63 2.09 12.46 -10.56
C PRO A 63 2.88 13.28 -9.54
N GLN A 64 4.20 13.16 -9.61
CA GLN A 64 5.13 13.77 -8.68
C GLN A 64 5.24 15.29 -8.93
N PHE A 65 4.81 16.10 -7.96
CA PHE A 65 4.88 17.56 -8.00
C PHE A 65 5.56 18.13 -6.75
N SER A 66 5.98 19.40 -6.81
CA SER A 66 6.43 20.14 -5.63
C SER A 66 5.32 20.20 -4.58
N SER A 67 5.57 19.69 -3.37
CA SER A 67 4.59 19.74 -2.28
C SER A 67 4.42 21.18 -1.81
N LYS A 68 3.18 21.59 -1.56
CA LYS A 68 2.86 22.87 -0.91
C LYS A 68 3.00 22.81 0.62
N VAL A 69 3.09 21.61 1.19
CA VAL A 69 3.23 21.38 2.64
C VAL A 69 4.70 21.20 2.96
N GLU A 70 5.28 22.13 3.69
CA GLU A 70 6.69 22.12 4.09
C GLU A 70 6.84 21.90 5.60
N GLY A 71 8.01 21.42 6.04
CA GLY A 71 8.31 21.21 7.47
C GLY A 71 7.72 19.94 8.10
N SER A 72 6.71 19.31 7.49
CA SER A 72 6.12 18.06 7.98
C SER A 72 5.76 17.07 6.86
N PRO A 73 5.61 15.78 7.18
CA PRO A 73 4.92 14.82 6.31
C PRO A 73 3.52 15.33 5.96
N GLN A 74 3.01 14.90 4.81
CA GLN A 74 1.71 15.33 4.32
C GLN A 74 0.69 14.23 4.52
N LEU A 75 -0.39 14.53 5.23
CA LEU A 75 -1.51 13.60 5.39
C LEU A 75 -2.08 13.22 4.01
N HIS A 76 -2.35 11.92 3.81
CA HIS A 76 -2.97 11.39 2.60
C HIS A 76 -3.84 10.18 2.96
N PRO A 77 -4.84 9.82 2.13
CA PRO A 77 -5.90 8.91 2.54
C PRO A 77 -5.51 7.42 2.55
N PHE A 78 -4.38 7.03 1.95
CA PHE A 78 -4.11 5.63 1.64
C PHE A 78 -2.81 5.13 2.28
N TRP A 79 -2.85 3.89 2.74
CA TRP A 79 -1.67 3.13 3.14
C TRP A 79 -1.11 2.32 1.97
N ALA A 80 0.22 2.25 1.89
CA ALA A 80 0.96 1.46 0.91
C ALA A 80 1.75 0.34 1.60
N ALA A 81 1.66 -0.88 1.06
CA ALA A 81 2.41 -2.02 1.55
C ALA A 81 3.91 -1.93 1.24
N GLY A 82 4.26 -1.32 0.11
CA GLY A 82 5.65 -1.24 -0.36
C GLY A 82 6.59 -0.41 0.54
N PHE A 83 6.05 0.55 1.28
CA PHE A 83 6.78 1.32 2.29
C PHE A 83 5.84 1.77 3.39
N SER A 84 6.12 1.37 4.62
CA SER A 84 5.34 1.73 5.80
C SER A 84 6.28 1.88 6.99
N PHE A 85 6.34 3.08 7.56
CA PHE A 85 7.16 3.41 8.71
C PHE A 85 6.29 4.04 9.81
N GLY A 86 6.25 3.40 10.97
CA GLY A 86 5.52 3.88 12.13
C GLY A 86 5.93 3.10 13.37
N ARG A 87 5.25 3.32 14.49
CA ARG A 87 5.50 2.53 15.69
C ARG A 87 4.99 1.10 15.54
N GLY A 88 5.67 0.19 16.24
CA GLY A 88 5.36 -1.24 16.19
C GLY A 88 3.93 -1.61 16.63
N HIS A 89 3.25 -0.76 17.38
CA HIS A 89 1.85 -1.00 17.73
C HIS A 89 0.92 -1.03 16.50
N PHE A 90 1.29 -0.40 15.37
CA PHE A 90 0.49 -0.46 14.14
C PHE A 90 0.25 -1.88 13.65
N VAL A 91 1.31 -2.68 13.48
CA VAL A 91 1.17 -4.06 12.98
C VAL A 91 0.50 -5.00 13.99
N VAL A 92 0.59 -4.69 15.28
CA VAL A 92 -0.06 -5.47 16.35
C VAL A 92 -1.56 -5.13 16.44
N SER A 93 -1.92 -3.84 16.31
CA SER A 93 -3.32 -3.41 16.31
C SER A 93 -4.04 -3.80 15.02
N ILE A 94 -3.35 -3.71 13.88
CA ILE A 94 -3.90 -3.93 12.54
C ILE A 94 -3.15 -5.08 11.85
N PRO A 95 -3.26 -6.32 12.38
CA PRO A 95 -2.64 -7.47 11.73
C PRO A 95 -3.30 -7.70 10.37
N TYR A 96 -2.54 -8.26 9.43
CA TYR A 96 -3.13 -8.73 8.17
C TYR A 96 -4.27 -9.72 8.41
N ASP A 97 -5.27 -9.69 7.52
CA ASP A 97 -6.38 -10.63 7.57
C ASP A 97 -5.92 -12.02 7.13
N HIS A 98 -5.91 -12.97 8.06
CA HIS A 98 -5.49 -14.35 7.82
C HIS A 98 -6.41 -15.11 6.85
N TYR A 99 -7.60 -14.60 6.55
CA TYR A 99 -8.54 -15.16 5.58
C TYR A 99 -8.39 -14.56 4.18
N LEU A 100 -7.30 -13.83 3.91
CA LEU A 100 -6.98 -13.30 2.57
C LEU A 100 -5.72 -13.90 1.91
N PRO A 101 -5.49 -15.23 1.95
CA PRO A 101 -4.38 -15.82 1.21
C PRO A 101 -4.48 -15.53 -0.30
N PHE A 102 -3.32 -15.35 -0.95
CA PHE A 102 -3.19 -15.06 -2.39
C PHE A 102 -3.75 -13.71 -2.87
N VAL A 103 -4.22 -12.85 -1.98
CA VAL A 103 -4.46 -11.44 -2.29
C VAL A 103 -3.12 -10.73 -2.36
N PHE A 104 -2.72 -10.30 -3.55
CA PHE A 104 -1.50 -9.51 -3.75
C PHE A 104 -1.80 -8.03 -3.92
N GLN A 105 -2.88 -7.71 -4.63
CA GLN A 105 -3.33 -6.36 -4.84
C GLN A 105 -4.75 -6.26 -4.26
N GLY A 106 -4.96 -5.25 -3.42
CA GLY A 106 -6.21 -5.01 -2.69
C GLY A 106 -6.13 -5.20 -1.17
N GLU A 107 -5.08 -5.79 -0.64
CA GLU A 107 -4.81 -5.82 0.80
C GLU A 107 -4.64 -4.41 1.41
N GLU A 108 -4.15 -3.46 0.60
CA GLU A 108 -3.89 -2.09 1.02
C GLU A 108 -5.15 -1.33 1.43
N ILE A 109 -6.28 -1.53 0.73
CA ILE A 109 -7.55 -0.88 1.11
C ILE A 109 -8.05 -1.41 2.45
N LEU A 110 -7.84 -2.70 2.74
CA LEU A 110 -8.25 -3.28 4.02
C LEU A 110 -7.42 -2.74 5.18
N GLN A 111 -6.09 -2.67 5.00
CA GLN A 111 -5.18 -2.08 5.98
C GLN A 111 -5.48 -0.59 6.19
N THR A 112 -5.78 0.14 5.11
CA THR A 112 -6.16 1.56 5.16
C THR A 112 -7.42 1.78 6.00
N ILE A 113 -8.51 1.06 5.68
CA ILE A 113 -9.79 1.23 6.38
C ILE A 113 -9.63 0.87 7.87
N ARG A 114 -9.02 -0.27 8.16
CA ARG A 114 -8.85 -0.73 9.56
C ARG A 114 -7.92 0.17 10.35
N GLY A 115 -6.82 0.62 9.76
CA GLY A 115 -5.91 1.57 10.40
C GLY A 115 -6.63 2.88 10.73
N PHE A 116 -7.35 3.46 9.77
CA PHE A 116 -8.10 4.68 10.00
C PHE A 116 -9.16 4.53 11.10
N THR A 117 -9.90 3.43 11.13
CA THR A 117 -10.92 3.20 12.18
C THR A 117 -10.33 2.96 13.58
N TYR A 118 -9.06 2.54 13.66
CA TYR A 118 -8.31 2.42 14.92
C TYR A 118 -7.58 3.71 15.32
N GLY A 119 -7.73 4.79 14.56
CA GLY A 119 -7.14 6.10 14.85
C GLY A 119 -5.73 6.32 14.28
N TYR A 120 -5.30 5.51 13.32
CA TYR A 120 -4.05 5.75 12.58
C TYR A 120 -4.25 6.74 11.44
N ASP A 121 -3.26 7.60 11.27
CA ASP A 121 -3.19 8.57 10.18
C ASP A 121 -2.03 8.23 9.25
N PHE A 122 -2.28 8.29 7.94
CA PHE A 122 -1.28 7.99 6.91
C PHE A 122 -0.65 9.27 6.36
N TYR A 123 0.68 9.26 6.24
CA TYR A 123 1.43 10.42 5.80
C TYR A 123 2.41 10.08 4.66
N ALA A 124 2.38 10.86 3.59
CA ALA A 124 3.42 10.87 2.60
C ALA A 124 4.69 11.50 3.23
N PRO A 125 5.85 10.82 3.20
CA PRO A 125 7.10 11.38 3.70
C PRO A 125 7.43 12.73 3.07
N MET A 126 8.18 13.58 3.76
CA MET A 126 8.66 14.87 3.21
C MET A 126 9.56 14.69 2.00
N ARG A 127 10.31 13.58 1.96
CA ARG A 127 11.22 13.19 0.89
C ARG A 127 11.42 11.68 0.89
N ASN A 128 11.81 11.14 -0.26
CA ASN A 128 12.14 9.72 -0.39
C ASN A 128 13.37 9.34 0.42
N VAL A 129 13.23 8.31 1.24
CA VAL A 129 14.31 7.69 2.02
C VAL A 129 14.72 6.32 1.48
N ALA A 130 13.91 5.78 0.57
CA ALA A 130 14.12 4.51 -0.09
C ALA A 130 13.56 4.57 -1.51
N PHE A 131 14.08 3.70 -2.37
CA PHE A 131 13.71 3.61 -3.78
C PHE A 131 13.40 2.15 -4.11
N HIS A 132 12.48 1.94 -5.03
CA HIS A 132 12.08 0.60 -5.44
C HIS A 132 12.49 0.34 -6.89
N ILE A 133 12.95 -0.87 -7.17
CA ILE A 133 13.21 -1.34 -8.53
C ILE A 133 11.92 -1.97 -9.03
N TYR A 134 11.13 -1.27 -9.83
CA TYR A 134 9.89 -1.84 -10.36
C TYR A 134 10.15 -2.81 -11.52
N ALA A 135 9.26 -3.78 -11.73
CA ALA A 135 9.30 -4.75 -12.83
C ALA A 135 8.91 -4.08 -14.17
N MET A 136 9.71 -3.11 -14.60
CA MET A 136 9.49 -2.29 -15.79
C MET A 136 10.79 -2.16 -16.58
N ASN A 137 10.69 -1.84 -17.87
CA ASN A 137 11.82 -1.67 -18.78
C ASN A 137 12.78 -2.88 -18.71
N GLU A 138 14.07 -2.62 -18.54
CA GLU A 138 15.15 -3.61 -18.45
C GLU A 138 14.96 -4.60 -17.27
N ASN A 139 14.23 -4.21 -16.22
CA ASN A 139 14.00 -5.08 -15.06
C ASN A 139 12.82 -6.04 -15.24
N LYS A 140 12.03 -5.91 -16.32
CA LYS A 140 10.82 -6.69 -16.53
C LYS A 140 11.13 -8.18 -16.66
N GLU A 141 12.03 -8.54 -17.58
CA GLU A 141 12.38 -9.95 -17.85
C GLU A 141 12.98 -10.63 -16.61
N ALA A 142 13.87 -9.94 -15.90
CA ALA A 142 14.48 -10.45 -14.68
C ALA A 142 13.46 -10.71 -13.55
N ARG A 143 12.34 -9.97 -13.52
CA ARG A 143 11.29 -10.09 -12.49
C ARG A 143 10.12 -10.99 -12.89
N GLU A 144 9.91 -11.23 -14.17
CA GLU A 144 8.84 -12.11 -14.66
C GLU A 144 9.08 -13.57 -14.29
N ASN A 145 10.34 -14.01 -14.27
CA ASN A 145 10.72 -15.40 -14.02
C ASN A 145 11.00 -15.72 -12.55
N ILE A 146 10.76 -14.78 -11.62
CA ILE A 146 10.97 -15.02 -10.19
C ILE A 146 9.76 -15.78 -9.62
N PRO A 147 9.97 -16.91 -8.93
CA PRO A 147 8.96 -17.58 -8.11
C PRO A 147 8.17 -16.59 -7.26
N LYS A 148 6.85 -16.56 -7.43
CA LYS A 148 5.95 -15.70 -6.64
C LYS A 148 5.12 -16.58 -5.74
N PHE A 149 4.67 -16.06 -4.60
CA PHE A 149 3.81 -16.81 -3.69
C PHE A 149 2.59 -17.44 -4.39
N THR A 150 2.06 -16.79 -5.44
CA THR A 150 0.97 -17.29 -6.30
C THR A 150 1.27 -18.61 -7.00
N GLU A 151 2.54 -19.02 -7.14
CA GLU A 151 2.90 -20.34 -7.68
C GLU A 151 2.37 -21.49 -6.81
N ASN A 152 2.12 -21.22 -5.53
CA ASN A 152 1.56 -22.18 -4.61
C ASN A 152 0.03 -22.35 -4.76
N GLU A 153 -0.63 -21.58 -5.63
CA GLU A 153 -2.09 -21.63 -5.83
C GLU A 153 -2.59 -23.03 -6.22
N SER A 154 -1.75 -23.86 -6.86
CA SER A 154 -2.06 -25.25 -7.18
C SER A 154 -2.15 -26.16 -5.94
N PHE A 155 -1.35 -25.89 -4.90
CA PHE A 155 -1.34 -26.66 -3.65
C PHE A 155 -2.52 -26.29 -2.74
N PHE A 156 -2.88 -25.01 -2.70
CA PHE A 156 -3.94 -24.49 -1.83
C PHE A 156 -5.32 -24.44 -2.52
N GLY A 157 -5.35 -24.55 -3.86
CA GLY A 157 -6.55 -24.55 -4.68
C GLY A 157 -6.98 -23.15 -5.14
N LYS A 158 -7.42 -23.03 -6.40
CA LYS A 158 -7.94 -21.79 -7.00
C LYS A 158 -9.13 -21.19 -6.24
N GLU A 159 -9.88 -22.03 -5.55
CA GLU A 159 -11.05 -21.62 -4.78
C GLU A 159 -10.68 -20.72 -3.59
N VAL A 160 -9.55 -20.98 -2.93
CA VAL A 160 -9.08 -20.19 -1.78
C VAL A 160 -8.83 -18.73 -2.17
N LYS A 161 -8.22 -18.51 -3.34
CA LYS A 161 -8.03 -17.15 -3.88
C LYS A 161 -9.37 -16.47 -4.18
N SER A 162 -10.31 -17.19 -4.79
CA SER A 162 -11.65 -16.66 -5.09
C SER A 162 -12.41 -16.25 -3.83
N GLN A 163 -12.35 -17.08 -2.78
CA GLN A 163 -12.95 -16.80 -1.47
C GLN A 163 -12.29 -15.59 -0.81
N SER A 164 -10.96 -15.48 -0.90
CA SER A 164 -10.20 -14.34 -0.36
C SER A 164 -10.61 -13.02 -1.01
N TYR A 165 -10.66 -12.96 -2.35
CA TYR A 165 -11.14 -11.77 -3.04
C TYR A 165 -12.63 -11.47 -2.75
N SER A 166 -13.46 -12.50 -2.57
CA SER A 166 -14.86 -12.32 -2.18
C SER A 166 -14.99 -11.70 -0.78
N ARG A 167 -14.17 -12.14 0.19
CA ARG A 167 -14.10 -11.54 1.53
C ARG A 167 -13.60 -10.09 1.46
N LEU A 168 -12.50 -9.84 0.73
CA LEU A 168 -11.95 -8.49 0.53
C LEU A 168 -13.03 -7.52 0.04
N ILE A 169 -13.72 -7.90 -1.05
CA ILE A 169 -14.77 -7.10 -1.68
C ILE A 169 -15.98 -6.90 -0.76
N GLY A 170 -16.33 -7.93 0.02
CA GLY A 170 -17.39 -7.85 1.03
C GLY A 170 -17.07 -6.82 2.12
N ILE A 171 -15.86 -6.86 2.67
CA ILE A 171 -15.41 -5.93 3.71
C ILE A 171 -15.24 -4.51 3.16
N SER A 172 -14.66 -4.34 1.96
CA SER A 172 -14.48 -3.02 1.35
C SER A 172 -15.77 -2.41 0.83
N GLY A 173 -16.88 -3.15 0.80
CA GLY A 173 -18.19 -2.67 0.33
C GLY A 173 -18.21 -2.26 -1.14
N THR A 174 -17.30 -2.80 -1.96
CA THR A 174 -17.08 -2.39 -3.36
C THR A 174 -18.00 -3.10 -4.35
N ARG A 175 -18.74 -4.11 -3.88
CA ARG A 175 -19.89 -4.70 -4.58
C ARG A 175 -21.16 -4.08 -4.03
N GLY A 176 -22.23 -3.99 -4.83
CA GLY A 176 -23.56 -3.82 -4.24
C GLY A 176 -23.76 -4.92 -3.19
N ARG A 177 -24.17 -4.57 -1.96
CA ARG A 177 -24.31 -5.52 -0.83
C ARG A 177 -24.85 -6.86 -1.34
N PRO A 178 -24.12 -7.98 -1.19
CA PRO A 178 -24.72 -9.28 -1.44
C PRO A 178 -25.94 -9.40 -0.54
N LYS A 179 -27.09 -9.86 -1.08
CA LYS A 179 -28.34 -9.98 -0.30
C LYS A 179 -28.18 -10.84 0.95
N ASP A 180 -27.18 -11.71 0.96
CA ASP A 180 -26.96 -12.74 1.98
C ASP A 180 -25.62 -12.57 2.73
N TYR A 181 -24.95 -11.42 2.61
CA TYR A 181 -23.73 -11.17 3.40
C TYR A 181 -24.11 -10.76 4.82
N PHE A 182 -24.33 -11.75 5.67
CA PHE A 182 -24.31 -11.60 7.11
C PHE A 182 -22.84 -11.59 7.54
N HIS A 183 -22.36 -10.46 8.05
CA HIS A 183 -21.13 -10.45 8.87
C HIS A 183 -21.39 -11.40 10.05
N LEU A 184 -20.83 -12.62 9.99
CA LEU A 184 -20.95 -13.62 11.05
C LEU A 184 -19.80 -13.52 12.08
N GLU A 185 -19.11 -12.38 12.12
CA GLU A 185 -18.13 -12.10 13.16
C GLU A 185 -18.85 -11.35 14.28
N GLU A 186 -19.38 -12.13 15.24
CA GLU A 186 -19.61 -11.71 16.64
C GLU A 186 -18.28 -11.71 17.41
#